data_AF-A0A2N8P3W4-F1
#
_entry.id   AF-A0A2N8P3W4-F1
#
_cell.length_a   1.000
_cell.length_b   1.000
_cell.length_c   1.000
_cell.angle_alpha   90.00
_cell.angle_beta   90.00
_cell.angle_gamma   90.00
#
_symmetry.space_group_name_H-M   'P 1'
#
loop_
_entity.id
_entity.type
_entity.pdbx_description
1 polymer ?
#
loop_
_entity_poly.entity_id
_entity_poly.type
_entity_poly.pdbx_seq_one_letter_code
_entity_poly.pdbx_strand_id
1 'polypeptide(L)'
;MQLRDSSDAVTATGDAATAGLLLFYAAECALKERLLVRRGLRDSSGLEPTHDLRRIAKELRLPRHLGERLDRLRNCRLHPATRGSVTLADLHQAWRYGAKLDAADEKEAHEVLRILITWCERD
;
A
#
# COMPACT_ATOMS: atom_id res chain seq x y z
N MET A 1 -13.49 -1.80 1.14
CA MET A 1 -13.29 -3.21 0.72
C MET A 1 -13.39 -3.41 -0.80
N GLN A 2 -14.29 -2.73 -1.51
CA GLN A 2 -14.47 -2.84 -2.98
C GLN A 2 -13.18 -2.73 -3.82
N LEU A 3 -12.17 -1.95 -3.41
CA LEU A 3 -10.89 -1.83 -4.13
C LEU A 3 -9.99 -3.07 -4.01
N ARG A 4 -10.05 -3.80 -2.89
CA ARG A 4 -9.32 -5.06 -2.70
C ARG A 4 -9.89 -6.15 -3.61
N ASP A 5 -11.22 -6.23 -3.67
CA ASP A 5 -11.90 -7.18 -4.55
C ASP A 5 -11.61 -6.87 -6.03
N SER A 6 -11.59 -5.59 -6.41
CA SER A 6 -11.16 -5.15 -7.73
C SER A 6 -9.69 -5.49 -8.04
N SER A 7 -8.78 -5.39 -7.06
CA SER A 7 -7.38 -5.81 -7.22
C SER A 7 -7.29 -7.31 -7.53
N ASP A 8 -8.02 -8.15 -6.80
CA ASP A 8 -8.00 -9.61 -7.01
C ASP A 8 -8.60 -9.98 -8.38
N ALA A 9 -9.65 -9.27 -8.83
CA ALA A 9 -10.21 -9.43 -10.18
C ALA A 9 -9.24 -9.02 -11.30
N VAL A 10 -8.51 -7.91 -11.15
CA VAL A 10 -7.50 -7.44 -12.13
C VAL A 10 -6.26 -8.34 -12.14
N THR A 11 -5.92 -8.95 -11.00
CA THR A 11 -4.86 -9.98 -10.96
C THR A 11 -5.22 -11.15 -11.87
N ALA A 12 -6.50 -11.55 -11.90
CA ALA A 12 -6.98 -12.63 -12.77
C ALA A 12 -6.94 -12.29 -14.27
N THR A 13 -6.93 -11.00 -14.64
CA THR A 13 -6.80 -10.54 -16.04
C THR A 13 -5.34 -10.35 -16.49
N GLY A 14 -4.38 -10.54 -15.59
CA GLY A 14 -2.94 -10.50 -15.89
C GLY A 14 -2.29 -9.11 -15.86
N ASP A 15 -3.02 -8.07 -15.44
CA ASP A 15 -2.48 -6.72 -15.27
C ASP A 15 -1.99 -6.51 -13.82
N ALA A 16 -0.79 -7.03 -13.55
CA ALA A 16 -0.18 -6.97 -12.23
C ALA A 16 0.08 -5.53 -11.73
N ALA A 17 0.37 -4.60 -12.63
CA ALA A 17 0.60 -3.20 -12.26
C ALA A 17 -0.69 -2.53 -11.81
N THR A 18 -1.79 -2.70 -12.56
CA THR A 18 -3.10 -2.16 -12.15
C THR A 18 -3.61 -2.83 -10.88
N ALA A 19 -3.41 -4.15 -10.72
CA ALA A 19 -3.74 -4.84 -9.48
C ALA A 19 -2.97 -4.27 -8.27
N GLY A 20 -1.64 -4.13 -8.39
CA GLY A 20 -0.81 -3.54 -7.34
C GLY A 20 -1.24 -2.11 -7.00
N LEU A 21 -1.56 -1.30 -8.01
CA LEU A 21 -2.07 0.06 -7.81
C LEU A 21 -3.38 0.08 -7.01
N LEU A 22 -4.34 -0.76 -7.37
CA LEU A 22 -5.62 -0.86 -6.66
C LEU A 22 -5.42 -1.33 -5.22
N LEU A 23 -4.53 -2.29 -4.99
CA LEU A 23 -4.20 -2.76 -3.64
C LEU A 23 -3.52 -1.68 -2.81
N PHE A 24 -2.64 -0.88 -3.41
CA PHE A 24 -2.01 0.26 -2.73
C PHE A 24 -3.06 1.25 -2.24
N TYR A 25 -3.95 1.70 -3.15
CA TYR A 25 -5.01 2.64 -2.78
C TYR A 25 -6.00 2.03 -1.79
N ALA A 26 -6.29 0.73 -1.86
CA ALA A 26 -7.10 0.05 -0.86
C ALA A 26 -6.46 0.13 0.54
N ALA A 27 -5.16 -0.15 0.66
CA ALA A 27 -4.43 -0.06 1.92
C ALA A 27 -4.34 1.39 2.43
N GLU A 28 -4.06 2.34 1.55
CA GLU A 28 -4.02 3.75 1.88
C GLU A 28 -5.37 4.25 2.42
N CYS A 29 -6.45 3.98 1.70
CA CYS A 29 -7.80 4.38 2.11
C CYS A 29 -8.17 3.76 3.45
N ALA A 30 -7.89 2.47 3.67
CA ALA A 30 -8.18 1.80 4.93
C ALA A 30 -7.42 2.42 6.12
N LEU A 31 -6.13 2.74 5.94
CA LEU A 31 -5.34 3.42 6.96
C LEU A 31 -5.86 4.85 7.23
N LYS A 32 -6.19 5.61 6.19
CA LYS A 32 -6.75 6.96 6.34
C LYS A 32 -8.09 6.94 7.06
N GLU A 33 -8.98 6.04 6.69
CA GLU A 33 -10.27 5.84 7.36
C GLU A 33 -10.07 5.54 8.85
N ARG A 34 -9.16 4.62 9.18
CA ARG A 34 -8.83 4.33 10.59
C ARG A 34 -8.29 5.56 11.33
N LEU A 35 -7.47 6.37 10.66
CA LEU A 35 -6.92 7.60 11.23
C LEU A 35 -8.01 8.64 11.48
N LEU A 36 -8.98 8.78 10.56
CA LEU A 36 -10.15 9.64 10.73
C LEU A 36 -10.97 9.23 11.95
N VAL A 37 -11.30 7.94 12.05
CA VAL A 37 -12.07 7.39 13.18
C VAL A 37 -11.35 7.66 14.50
N ARG A 38 -10.04 7.39 14.57
CA ARG A 38 -9.25 7.63 15.80
C ARG A 38 -9.18 9.11 16.18
N ARG A 39 -9.18 10.03 15.20
CA ARG A 39 -9.17 11.47 15.44
C ARG A 39 -10.56 12.08 15.63
N GLY A 40 -11.64 11.30 15.48
CA GLY A 40 -13.01 11.79 15.53
C GLY A 40 -13.36 12.75 14.38
N LEU A 41 -12.67 12.65 13.25
CA LEU A 41 -12.88 13.50 12.09
C LEU A 41 -13.96 12.91 11.16
N ARG A 42 -14.78 13.76 10.57
CA ARG A 42 -15.85 13.36 9.64
C ARG A 42 -15.38 13.23 8.18
N ASP A 43 -14.28 13.89 7.83
CA ASP A 43 -13.73 13.90 6.48
C ASP A 43 -12.20 14.04 6.50
N SER A 44 -11.60 13.85 5.33
CA SER A 44 -10.15 13.91 5.11
C SER A 44 -9.58 15.33 5.01
N SER A 45 -10.38 16.39 5.13
CA SER A 45 -9.87 17.77 5.06
C SER A 45 -8.90 18.10 6.21
N GLY A 46 -9.08 17.44 7.36
CA GLY A 46 -8.19 17.54 8.52
C GLY A 46 -6.98 16.60 8.48
N LEU A 47 -6.78 15.85 7.39
CA LEU A 47 -5.61 15.00 7.21
C LEU A 47 -4.64 15.63 6.21
N GLU A 48 -3.35 15.52 6.52
CA GLU A 48 -2.31 15.90 5.57
C GLU A 48 -2.40 15.02 4.30
N PRO A 49 -2.33 15.63 3.10
CA PRO A 49 -2.33 14.87 1.85
C PRO A 49 -1.01 14.10 1.74
N THR A 50 -1.01 12.84 2.15
CA THR A 50 0.16 11.97 2.08
C THR A 50 -0.22 10.61 1.49
N HIS A 51 0.68 10.07 0.66
CA HIS A 51 0.66 8.70 0.15
C HIS A 51 1.70 7.81 0.86
N ASP A 52 2.36 8.34 1.91
CA ASP A 52 3.34 7.57 2.67
C ASP A 52 2.65 6.69 3.71
N LEU A 53 2.45 5.42 3.37
CA LEU A 53 1.86 4.42 4.26
C LEU A 53 2.62 4.30 5.59
N ARG A 54 3.94 4.54 5.63
CA ARG A 54 4.73 4.49 6.87
C ARG A 54 4.40 5.64 7.79
N ARG A 55 4.21 6.84 7.23
CA ARG A 55 3.81 8.02 7.99
C ARG A 55 2.44 7.78 8.64
N ILE A 56 1.47 7.32 7.86
CA ILE A 56 0.12 7.01 8.37
C ILE A 56 0.19 5.89 9.42
N ALA A 57 0.98 4.84 9.17
CA ALA A 57 1.16 3.73 10.11
C ALA A 57 1.76 4.17 11.46
N LYS A 58 2.74 5.09 11.41
CA LYS A 58 3.36 5.65 12.61
C LYS A 58 2.37 6.48 13.43
N GLU A 59 1.54 7.29 12.76
CA GLU A 59 0.48 8.06 13.42
C GLU A 59 -0.59 7.17 14.07
N LEU A 60 -0.93 6.07 13.40
CA LEU A 60 -1.83 5.04 13.93
C LEU A 60 -1.19 4.16 15.02
N ARG A 61 0.10 4.33 15.33
CA ARG A 61 0.83 3.50 16.31
C ARG A 61 0.60 2.01 16.05
N LEU A 62 0.78 1.58 14.80
CA LEU A 62 0.61 0.17 14.42
C LEU A 62 1.48 -0.74 15.31
N PRO A 63 1.05 -2.00 15.55
CA PRO A 63 1.88 -2.98 16.23
C PRO A 63 3.28 -3.05 15.64
N ARG A 64 4.29 -3.18 16.51
CA ARG A 64 5.71 -3.14 16.12
C ARG A 64 6.06 -4.07 14.95
N HIS A 65 5.49 -5.28 14.93
CA HIS A 65 5.73 -6.24 13.85
C HIS A 65 5.25 -5.74 12.48
N LEU A 66 4.16 -4.98 12.40
CA LEU A 66 3.68 -4.37 11.16
C LEU A 66 4.56 -3.20 10.73
N GLY A 67 5.00 -2.37 11.69
CA GLY A 67 5.95 -1.30 11.42
C GLY A 67 7.27 -1.83 10.85
N GLU A 68 7.81 -2.90 11.43
CA GLU A 68 9.03 -3.55 10.95
C GLU A 68 8.87 -4.13 9.53
N ARG A 69 7.70 -4.69 9.20
CA ARG A 69 7.43 -5.18 7.83
C ARG A 69 7.37 -4.03 6.81
N LEU A 70 6.77 -2.91 7.17
CA LEU A 70 6.76 -1.72 6.34
C LEU A 70 8.16 -1.11 6.14
N ASP A 71 9.01 -1.18 7.17
CA ASP A 71 10.39 -0.72 7.08
C ASP A 71 11.27 -1.61 6.18
N ARG A 72 10.99 -2.91 6.09
CA ARG A 72 11.69 -3.82 5.16
C ARG A 72 11.37 -3.51 3.70
N LEU A 73 10.13 -3.13 3.41
CA LEU A 73 9.68 -2.69 2.08
C LEU A 73 10.15 -1.29 1.67
N ARG A 74 11.18 -0.74 2.33
CA ARG A 74 11.68 0.62 2.07
C ARG A 74 11.95 0.89 0.60
N ASN A 75 12.57 -0.07 -0.08
CA ASN A 75 12.94 0.01 -1.49
C ASN A 75 12.53 -1.28 -2.20
N CYS A 76 11.60 -1.19 -3.14
CA CYS A 76 11.26 -2.29 -4.05
C CYS A 76 12.10 -2.17 -5.31
N ARG A 77 12.80 -3.23 -5.69
CA ARG A 77 13.58 -3.29 -6.93
C ARG A 77 12.64 -3.30 -8.12
N LEU A 78 12.99 -2.52 -9.13
CA LEU A 78 12.38 -2.61 -10.45
C LEU A 78 12.83 -3.91 -11.13
N HIS A 79 12.03 -4.38 -12.07
CA HIS A 79 12.37 -5.56 -12.88
C HIS A 79 13.78 -5.41 -13.48
N PRO A 80 14.58 -6.50 -13.59
CA PRO A 80 15.99 -6.43 -14.00
C PRO A 80 16.26 -5.68 -15.31
N ALA A 81 15.27 -5.65 -16.21
CA ALA A 81 15.33 -4.92 -17.48
C ALA A 81 15.34 -3.39 -17.33
N THR A 82 14.68 -2.85 -16.29
CA THR A 82 14.54 -1.40 -16.07
C THR A 82 15.67 -0.84 -15.20
N ARG A 83 16.28 -1.68 -14.34
CA ARG A 83 17.33 -1.36 -13.34
C ARG A 83 16.96 -0.20 -12.39
N GLY A 84 17.05 -0.44 -11.09
CA GLY A 84 16.83 0.58 -10.05
C GLY A 84 15.90 0.10 -8.95
N SER A 85 15.53 1.01 -8.05
CA SER A 85 14.60 0.75 -6.95
C SER A 85 13.67 1.94 -6.75
N VAL A 86 12.44 1.66 -6.36
CA VAL A 86 11.43 2.67 -6.00
C VAL A 86 11.15 2.58 -4.51
N THR A 87 10.89 3.73 -3.90
CA THR A 87 10.51 3.76 -2.48
C THR A 87 9.07 3.28 -2.31
N LEU A 88 8.70 2.83 -1.10
CA LEU A 88 7.30 2.47 -0.81
C LEU A 88 6.32 3.63 -1.08
N ALA A 89 6.73 4.87 -0.83
CA ALA A 89 5.89 6.04 -1.08
C ALA A 89 5.63 6.26 -2.58
N ASP A 90 6.62 5.93 -3.42
CA ASP A 90 6.54 6.07 -4.87
C ASP A 90 6.03 4.81 -5.58
N LEU A 91 5.74 3.74 -4.84
CA LEU A 91 5.32 2.46 -5.40
C LEU A 91 4.04 2.58 -6.23
N HIS A 92 3.10 3.42 -5.77
CA HIS A 92 1.89 3.72 -6.52
C HIS A 92 2.17 4.47 -7.83
N GLN A 93 3.18 5.35 -7.87
CA GLN A 93 3.60 6.00 -9.12
C GLN A 93 4.24 4.98 -10.07
N ALA A 94 5.07 4.07 -9.54
CA ALA A 94 5.67 3.00 -10.33
C ALA A 94 4.59 2.16 -11.03
N TRP A 95 3.59 1.69 -10.30
CA TRP A 95 2.47 0.96 -10.87
C TRP A 95 1.59 1.80 -11.80
N ARG A 96 1.36 3.08 -11.47
CA ARG A 96 0.61 4.01 -12.33
C ARG A 96 1.24 4.18 -13.71
N TYR A 97 2.57 4.16 -13.80
CA TYR A 97 3.30 4.24 -15.06
C TYR A 97 3.64 2.86 -15.65
N GLY A 98 3.05 1.77 -15.13
CA GLY A 98 3.21 0.43 -15.66
C GLY A 98 4.58 -0.21 -15.37
N ALA A 99 5.33 0.30 -14.39
CA ALA A 99 6.60 -0.28 -14.01
C ALA A 99 6.37 -1.68 -13.42
N LYS A 100 7.19 -2.64 -13.87
CA LYS A 100 7.24 -3.98 -13.31
C LYS A 100 8.30 -4.01 -12.22
N LEU A 101 7.98 -4.66 -11.11
CA LEU A 101 8.91 -4.86 -10.00
C LEU A 101 9.63 -6.20 -10.16
N ASP A 102 10.67 -6.40 -9.35
CA ASP A 102 11.19 -7.73 -9.10
C ASP A 102 10.10 -8.61 -8.48
N ALA A 103 9.98 -9.87 -8.93
CA ALA A 103 8.89 -10.74 -8.51
C ALA A 103 8.87 -11.02 -7.00
N ALA A 104 10.03 -11.04 -6.33
CA ALA A 104 10.10 -11.23 -4.89
C ALA A 104 9.60 -9.99 -4.15
N ASP A 105 10.06 -8.81 -4.58
CA ASP A 105 9.69 -7.53 -3.96
C ASP A 105 8.21 -7.19 -4.23
N GLU A 106 7.70 -7.54 -5.40
CA GLU A 106 6.28 -7.41 -5.75
C GLU A 106 5.40 -8.28 -4.85
N LYS A 107 5.79 -9.54 -4.65
CA LYS A 107 5.07 -10.46 -3.76
C LYS A 107 5.08 -9.95 -2.32
N GLU A 108 6.22 -9.50 -1.82
CA GLU A 108 6.33 -8.94 -0.48
C GLU A 108 5.47 -7.68 -0.31
N ALA A 109 5.47 -6.78 -1.32
CA ALA A 109 4.64 -5.59 -1.33
C ALA A 109 3.15 -5.93 -1.24
N HIS A 110 2.68 -6.85 -2.09
CA HIS A 110 1.28 -7.31 -2.04
C HIS A 110 0.90 -7.91 -0.68
N GLU A 111 1.78 -8.71 -0.08
CA GLU A 111 1.51 -9.33 1.21
C GLU A 111 1.37 -8.28 2.33
N VAL A 112 2.29 -7.32 2.40
CA VAL A 112 2.23 -6.26 3.40
C VAL A 112 0.99 -5.39 3.22
N LEU A 113 0.66 -5.01 1.99
CA LEU A 113 -0.55 -4.23 1.70
C LEU A 113 -1.83 -4.97 2.14
N ARG A 114 -1.93 -6.27 1.85
CA ARG A 114 -3.07 -7.10 2.32
C ARG A 114 -3.15 -7.18 3.83
N ILE A 115 -2.02 -7.27 4.52
CA ILE A 115 -1.98 -7.32 5.99
C ILE A 115 -2.40 -5.98 6.59
N LEU A 116 -1.99 -4.85 6.00
CA LEU A 116 -2.44 -3.53 6.43
C LEU A 116 -3.96 -3.38 6.30
N ILE A 117 -4.52 -3.78 5.16
CA ILE A 117 -5.98 -3.76 4.96
C ILE A 117 -6.66 -4.63 6.01
N THR A 118 -6.19 -5.86 6.19
CA THR A 118 -6.76 -6.81 7.17
C THR A 118 -6.67 -6.29 8.60
N TRP A 119 -5.59 -5.58 8.95
CA TRP A 119 -5.45 -4.96 10.27
C TRP A 119 -6.46 -3.82 10.46
N CYS A 120 -6.70 -3.01 9.44
CA CYS A 120 -7.70 -1.94 9.48
C CYS A 120 -9.14 -2.47 9.56
N GLU A 121 -9.42 -3.66 9.01
CA GLU A 121 -10.74 -4.31 9.01
C GLU A 121 -11.10 -4.98 10.35
N ARG A 122 -10.11 -5.36 11.17
CA ARG A 122 -10.29 -6.18 12.37
C ARG A 122 -10.49 -5.40 13.67
N ASP A 123 -10.35 -4.09 13.63
CA ASP A 123 -10.26 -3.20 14.81
C ASP A 123 -11.22 -2.02 14.64
#